data_AF-A0A2T4JGB2-F1
#
_entry.id   AF-A0A2T4JGB2-F1
#
_cell.length_a   1.000
_cell.length_b   1.000
_cell.length_c   1.000
_cell.angle_alpha   90.00
_cell.angle_beta   90.00
_cell.angle_gamma   90.00
#
_symmetry.space_group_name_H-M   'P 1'
#
loop_
_entity.id
_entity.type
_entity.pdbx_description
1 polymer ?
#
loop_
_entity_poly.entity_id
_entity_poly.type
_entity_poly.pdbx_seq_one_letter_code
_entity_poly.pdbx_strand_id
1 'polypeptide(L)'
;MRQIADAGYITVHRRGFTTVSSAVSGYVRSLRDDAKSTEASASAARQHAAKAALIRSHTARRKAALTARAEAEDVIRAVADAATRRLRDARLPAVPPAAGQTFRAEILAACRRIEQARDCALRALATGDLTELDGGANG
;
A
#
# COMPACT_ATOMS: atom_id res chain seq x y z
N MET A 1 6.11 -25.11 -8.17
CA MET A 1 6.70 -24.39 -7.01
C MET A 1 7.68 -25.26 -6.24
N ARG A 2 7.33 -26.51 -5.86
CA ARG A 2 8.22 -27.42 -5.12
C ARG A 2 9.59 -27.62 -5.80
N GLN A 3 9.61 -27.96 -7.09
CA GLN A 3 10.83 -28.10 -7.90
C GLN A 3 11.72 -26.83 -7.97
N ILE A 4 11.13 -25.63 -7.95
CA ILE A 4 11.89 -24.35 -8.02
C ILE A 4 12.46 -24.00 -6.64
N ALA A 5 11.75 -24.36 -5.57
CA ALA A 5 12.23 -24.23 -4.20
C ALA A 5 13.36 -25.24 -3.91
N ASP A 6 13.21 -26.49 -4.35
CA ASP A 6 14.20 -27.56 -4.19
C ASP A 6 15.49 -27.26 -4.98
N ALA A 7 15.39 -26.53 -6.10
CA ALA A 7 16.53 -26.05 -6.89
C ALA A 7 17.21 -24.78 -6.32
N GLY A 8 16.81 -24.31 -5.13
CA GLY A 8 17.47 -23.19 -4.43
C GLY A 8 17.15 -21.79 -4.97
N TYR A 9 16.20 -21.67 -5.89
CA TYR A 9 15.86 -20.37 -6.50
C TYR A 9 14.93 -19.51 -5.63
N ILE A 10 14.29 -20.11 -4.61
CA ILE A 10 13.36 -19.43 -3.72
C ILE A 10 13.97 -19.33 -2.33
N THR A 11 14.08 -18.11 -1.80
CA THR A 11 14.49 -17.89 -0.41
C THR A 11 13.32 -18.19 0.53
N VAL A 12 13.48 -19.22 1.36
CA VAL A 12 12.52 -19.62 2.40
C VAL A 12 12.88 -18.86 3.68
N HIS A 13 12.06 -17.86 4.04
CA HIS A 13 12.38 -16.97 5.17
C HIS A 13 12.03 -17.58 6.55
N ARG A 14 11.15 -18.59 6.59
CA ARG A 14 10.79 -19.40 7.78
C ARG A 14 10.37 -20.79 7.29
N ARG A 15 10.51 -21.87 8.09
CA ARG A 15 10.07 -23.24 7.70
C ARG A 15 8.66 -23.19 7.06
N GLY A 16 8.57 -23.41 5.75
CA GLY A 16 7.31 -23.42 4.99
C GLY A 16 6.75 -22.07 4.52
N PHE A 17 7.38 -20.93 4.87
CA PHE A 17 6.92 -19.61 4.45
C PHE A 17 7.82 -18.99 3.38
N THR A 18 7.27 -18.89 2.18
CA THR A 18 7.85 -18.23 1.00
C THR A 18 7.02 -16.99 0.70
N THR A 19 7.66 -15.83 0.58
CA THR A 19 6.93 -14.62 0.16
C THR A 19 6.64 -14.69 -1.34
N VAL A 20 5.51 -14.14 -1.78
CA VAL A 20 5.15 -14.10 -3.22
C VAL A 20 6.28 -13.45 -4.05
N SER A 21 6.97 -12.45 -3.48
CA SER A 21 8.13 -11.82 -4.13
C SER A 21 9.32 -12.76 -4.30
N SER A 22 9.64 -13.61 -3.31
CA SER A 22 10.74 -14.57 -3.44
C SER A 22 10.40 -15.72 -4.39
N ALA A 23 9.12 -16.14 -4.42
CA ALA A 23 8.63 -17.11 -5.40
C ALA A 23 8.68 -16.60 -6.84
N VAL A 24 8.25 -15.35 -7.09
CA VAL A 24 8.30 -14.72 -8.42
C VAL A 24 9.74 -14.50 -8.87
N SER A 25 10.60 -14.02 -7.98
CA SER A 25 12.03 -13.81 -8.27
C SER A 25 12.73 -15.14 -8.60
N GLY A 26 12.45 -16.18 -7.82
CA GLY A 26 13.00 -17.52 -8.05
C GLY A 26 12.54 -18.14 -9.36
N TYR A 27 11.26 -17.95 -9.72
CA TYR A 27 10.74 -18.42 -11.00
C TYR A 27 11.34 -17.67 -12.19
N VAL A 28 11.50 -16.35 -12.12
CA VAL A 28 12.17 -15.56 -13.16
C VAL A 28 13.63 -15.99 -13.33
N ARG A 29 14.31 -16.33 -12.24
CA ARG A 29 15.67 -16.85 -12.26
C ARG A 29 15.75 -18.24 -12.89
N SER A 30 14.89 -19.17 -12.49
CA SER A 30 14.77 -20.50 -13.11
C SER A 30 14.53 -20.41 -14.62
N LEU A 31 13.60 -19.56 -15.08
CA LEU A 31 13.36 -19.38 -16.52
C LEU A 31 14.57 -18.87 -17.29
N ARG A 32 15.44 -18.07 -16.65
CA ARG A 32 16.68 -17.58 -17.27
C ARG A 32 17.76 -18.65 -17.31
N ASP A 33 17.86 -19.46 -16.27
CA ASP A 33 18.86 -20.51 -16.17
C ASP A 33 18.50 -21.69 -17.08
N ASP A 34 17.22 -22.03 -17.21
CA ASP A 34 16.71 -23.01 -18.19
C ASP A 34 17.02 -22.56 -19.63
N ALA A 35 16.83 -21.27 -19.94
CA ALA A 35 17.13 -20.69 -21.25
C ALA A 35 18.64 -20.64 -21.59
N LYS A 36 19.53 -20.81 -20.61
CA LYS A 36 20.99 -20.86 -20.80
C LYS A 36 21.53 -22.29 -20.89
N SER A 37 20.75 -23.30 -20.50
CA SER A 37 21.18 -24.69 -20.58
C SER A 37 21.27 -25.15 -22.03
N THR A 38 22.28 -25.97 -22.33
CA THR A 38 22.74 -26.34 -23.69
C THR A 38 21.70 -27.09 -24.53
N GLU A 39 20.57 -27.52 -23.94
CA GLU A 39 19.50 -28.28 -24.60
C GLU A 39 18.28 -27.43 -25.03
N ALA A 40 18.22 -26.16 -24.65
CA ALA A 40 17.08 -25.31 -25.00
C ALA A 40 17.18 -24.85 -26.47
N SER A 41 16.21 -25.23 -27.30
CA SER A 41 16.13 -24.68 -28.66
C SER A 41 16.02 -23.14 -28.62
N ALA A 42 16.60 -22.45 -29.62
CA ALA A 42 16.56 -20.99 -29.70
C ALA A 42 15.14 -20.41 -29.62
N SER A 43 14.12 -21.18 -30.01
CA SER A 43 12.71 -20.83 -29.86
C SER A 43 12.25 -20.86 -28.40
N ALA A 44 12.58 -21.92 -27.65
CA ALA A 44 12.25 -22.06 -26.23
C ALA A 44 12.92 -20.95 -25.39
N ALA A 45 14.19 -20.65 -25.64
CA ALA A 45 14.91 -19.57 -24.96
C ALA A 45 14.23 -18.20 -25.17
N ARG A 46 13.75 -17.90 -26.38
CA ARG A 46 12.99 -16.66 -26.68
C ARG A 46 11.66 -16.62 -25.94
N GLN A 47 10.93 -17.73 -25.89
CA GLN A 47 9.65 -17.82 -25.17
C GLN A 47 9.82 -17.60 -23.66
N HIS A 48 10.84 -18.21 -23.04
CA HIS A 48 11.15 -18.01 -21.63
C HIS A 48 11.58 -16.58 -21.32
N ALA A 49 12.40 -15.97 -22.18
CA ALA A 49 12.80 -14.57 -22.05
C ALA A 49 11.60 -13.61 -22.14
N ALA A 50 10.68 -13.84 -23.09
CA ALA A 50 9.45 -13.06 -23.24
C ALA A 50 8.54 -13.20 -22.00
N LYS A 51 8.35 -14.42 -21.49
CA LYS A 51 7.56 -14.68 -20.27
C LYS A 51 8.17 -13.99 -19.05
N ALA A 52 9.48 -14.06 -18.88
CA ALA A 52 10.19 -13.37 -17.81
C ALA A 52 10.12 -11.84 -17.93
N ALA A 53 10.07 -11.29 -19.16
CA ALA A 53 9.88 -9.86 -19.39
C ALA A 53 8.46 -9.41 -18.99
N LEU A 54 7.43 -10.18 -19.36
CA LEU A 54 6.04 -9.91 -18.99
C LEU A 54 5.84 -9.92 -17.47
N ILE A 55 6.38 -10.93 -16.77
CA ILE A 55 6.29 -11.04 -15.31
C ILE A 55 6.97 -9.84 -14.64
N ARG A 56 8.15 -9.42 -15.12
CA ARG A 56 8.86 -8.25 -14.59
C ARG A 56 8.07 -6.96 -14.81
N SER A 57 7.51 -6.76 -16.00
CA SER A 57 6.65 -5.60 -16.30
C SER A 57 5.40 -5.55 -15.39
N HIS A 58 4.73 -6.68 -15.19
CA HIS A 58 3.58 -6.77 -14.28
C HIS A 58 3.98 -6.49 -12.84
N THR A 59 5.11 -7.03 -12.39
CA THR A 59 5.63 -6.82 -11.03
C THR A 59 6.01 -5.36 -10.81
N ALA A 60 6.67 -4.73 -11.79
CA ALA A 60 7.04 -3.31 -11.73
C ALA A 60 5.79 -2.41 -11.66
N ARG A 61 4.78 -2.66 -12.50
CA ARG A 61 3.50 -1.93 -12.45
C ARG A 61 2.80 -2.10 -11.10
N ARG A 62 2.75 -3.32 -10.58
CA ARG A 62 2.16 -3.59 -9.25
C ARG A 62 2.94 -2.89 -8.14
N LYS A 63 4.28 -2.88 -8.20
CA LYS A 63 5.13 -2.17 -7.23
C LYS A 63 4.86 -0.66 -7.26
N ALA A 64 4.81 -0.04 -8.44
CA ALA A 64 4.51 1.38 -8.58
C ALA A 64 3.14 1.75 -8.00
N ALA A 65 2.11 0.93 -8.27
CA ALA A 65 0.77 1.13 -7.69
C ALA A 65 0.77 1.00 -6.15
N LEU A 66 1.54 0.05 -5.59
CA LEU A 66 1.67 -0.11 -4.15
C LEU A 66 2.45 1.05 -3.50
N THR A 67 3.48 1.58 -4.17
CA THR A 67 4.22 2.77 -3.71
C THR A 67 3.31 3.99 -3.67
N ALA A 68 2.56 4.27 -4.75
CA ALA A 68 1.61 5.38 -4.77
C ALA A 68 0.54 5.27 -3.68
N ARG A 69 0.09 4.04 -3.38
CA ARG A 69 -0.83 3.79 -2.27
C ARG A 69 -0.20 4.05 -0.91
N ALA A 70 1.04 3.61 -0.68
CA ALA A 70 1.75 3.89 0.56
C ALA A 70 1.95 5.40 0.79
N GLU A 71 2.32 6.13 -0.27
CA GLU A 71 2.43 7.60 -0.23
C GLU A 71 1.08 8.25 0.11
N ALA A 72 -0.02 7.78 -0.47
CA ALA A 72 -1.35 8.27 -0.14
C ALA A 72 -1.76 7.98 1.32
N GLU A 73 -1.43 6.79 1.86
CA GLU A 73 -1.66 6.46 3.27
C GLU A 73 -0.90 7.42 4.21
N ASP A 74 0.36 7.73 3.88
CA ASP A 74 1.20 8.65 4.66
C ASP A 74 0.66 10.08 4.62
N VAL A 75 0.22 10.56 3.46
CA VAL A 75 -0.37 11.89 3.31
C VAL A 75 -1.66 12.01 4.12
N ILE A 76 -2.56 11.01 4.04
CA ILE A 76 -3.82 10.99 4.80
C ILE A 76 -3.53 11.12 6.31
N ARG A 77 -2.56 10.35 6.82
CA ARG A 77 -2.17 10.40 8.23
C ARG A 77 -1.56 11.77 8.59
N ALA A 78 -0.65 12.28 7.79
CA ALA A 78 0.02 13.55 8.04
C ALA A 78 -0.98 14.72 8.11
N VAL A 79 -1.95 14.76 7.19
CA VAL A 79 -2.98 15.80 7.16
C VAL A 79 -3.90 15.70 8.38
N ALA A 80 -4.39 14.51 8.71
CA ALA A 80 -5.25 14.30 9.87
C ALA A 80 -4.55 14.67 11.19
N ASP A 81 -3.29 14.28 11.33
CA ASP A 81 -2.48 14.61 12.50
C ASP A 81 -2.23 16.12 12.62
N ALA A 82 -1.88 16.78 11.51
CA ALA A 82 -1.66 18.23 11.48
C ALA A 82 -2.93 19.00 11.84
N ALA A 83 -4.08 18.61 11.28
CA ALA A 83 -5.38 19.23 11.56
C ALA A 83 -5.76 19.06 13.03
N THR A 84 -5.60 17.84 13.57
CA THR A 84 -5.91 17.54 14.98
C THR A 84 -5.01 18.30 15.94
N ARG A 85 -3.69 18.38 15.66
CA ARG A 85 -2.75 19.19 16.45
C ARG A 85 -3.15 20.66 16.45
N ARG A 86 -3.46 21.23 15.29
CA ARG A 86 -3.85 22.64 15.16
C ARG A 86 -5.13 22.96 15.94
N LEU A 87 -6.08 22.04 16.00
CA LEU A 87 -7.29 22.20 16.82
C LEU A 87 -6.99 22.13 18.32
N ARG A 88 -6.09 21.23 18.75
CA ARG A 88 -5.68 21.10 20.15
C ARG A 88 -4.87 22.30 20.64
N ASP A 89 -4.03 22.85 19.77
CA ASP A 89 -3.18 24.01 20.07
C ASP A 89 -3.94 25.35 19.92
N ALA A 90 -5.20 25.31 19.51
CA ALA A 90 -6.02 26.51 19.32
C ALA A 90 -6.17 27.26 20.64
N ARG A 91 -5.54 28.43 20.73
CA ARG A 91 -5.72 29.34 21.87
C ARG A 91 -7.12 29.94 21.79
N LEU A 92 -7.94 29.61 22.77
CA LEU A 92 -9.25 30.23 22.91
C LEU A 92 -9.07 31.69 23.35
N PRO A 93 -9.82 32.64 22.77
CA PRO A 93 -9.87 34.00 23.29
C PRO A 93 -10.40 33.98 24.73
N ALA A 94 -10.17 35.06 25.48
CA ALA A 94 -10.71 35.20 26.83
C ALA A 94 -12.25 35.24 26.76
N VAL A 95 -12.88 34.09 26.98
CA VAL A 95 -14.33 33.89 26.95
C VAL A 95 -14.83 33.53 28.35
N PRO A 96 -16.12 33.79 28.66
CA PRO A 96 -16.73 33.32 29.90
C PRO A 96 -16.52 31.81 30.09
N PRO A 97 -16.35 31.31 31.34
CA PRO A 97 -16.04 29.90 31.59
C PRO A 97 -17.04 28.91 30.96
N ALA A 98 -18.32 29.26 30.93
CA ALA A 98 -19.36 28.44 30.28
C ALA A 98 -19.12 28.32 28.76
N ALA A 99 -18.84 29.42 28.08
CA ALA A 99 -18.52 29.41 26.64
C ALA A 99 -17.20 28.67 26.35
N GLY A 100 -16.20 28.82 27.23
CA GLY A 100 -14.93 28.10 27.12
C GLY A 100 -15.09 26.57 27.20
N GLN A 101 -16.04 26.07 28.01
CA GLN A 101 -16.37 24.64 28.06
C GLN A 101 -17.00 24.17 26.74
N THR A 102 -17.95 24.92 26.19
CA THR A 102 -18.57 24.60 24.88
C THR A 102 -17.52 24.54 23.78
N PHE A 103 -16.62 25.52 23.70
CA PHE A 103 -15.53 25.52 22.71
C PHE A 103 -14.63 24.30 22.82
N ARG A 104 -14.26 23.88 24.05
CA ARG A 104 -13.46 22.67 24.26
C ARG A 104 -14.21 21.42 23.80
N ALA A 105 -15.51 21.32 24.09
CA ALA A 105 -16.33 20.20 23.66
C ALA A 105 -16.41 20.11 22.13
N GLU A 106 -16.59 21.25 21.45
CA GLU A 106 -16.60 21.33 19.99
C GLU A 106 -15.24 20.97 19.37
N ILE A 107 -14.13 21.44 19.96
CA ILE A 107 -12.77 21.06 19.53
C ILE A 107 -12.58 19.54 19.62
N LEU A 108 -12.99 18.92 20.73
CA LEU A 108 -12.91 17.45 20.90
C LEU A 108 -13.81 16.71 19.89
N ALA A 109 -15.01 17.22 19.64
CA ALA A 109 -15.92 16.65 18.63
C ALA A 109 -15.35 16.77 17.22
N ALA A 110 -14.73 17.90 16.87
CA ALA A 110 -14.05 18.10 15.60
C ALA A 110 -12.83 17.16 15.44
N CYS A 111 -12.02 16.98 16.49
CA CYS A 111 -10.92 16.01 16.46
C CYS A 111 -11.41 14.59 16.17
N ARG A 112 -12.49 14.14 16.84
CA ARG A 112 -13.08 12.82 16.58
C ARG A 112 -13.58 12.67 15.14
N ARG A 113 -14.21 13.71 14.58
CA ARG A 113 -14.65 13.70 13.18
C ARG A 113 -13.48 13.55 12.20
N ILE A 114 -12.35 14.23 12.48
CA ILE A 114 -11.14 14.12 11.66
C ILE A 114 -10.56 12.70 11.75
N GLU A 115 -10.48 12.12 12.95
CA GLU A 115 -9.99 10.75 13.15
C GLU A 115 -10.88 9.73 12.41
N GLN A 116 -12.20 9.89 12.48
CA GLN A 116 -13.14 9.04 11.73
C GLN A 116 -12.99 9.18 10.21
N ALA A 117 -12.83 10.41 9.71
CA ALA A 117 -12.60 10.67 8.29
C ALA A 117 -11.28 10.05 7.79
N ARG A 118 -10.22 10.14 8.60
CA ARG A 118 -8.94 9.47 8.34
C ARG A 118 -9.12 7.96 8.24
N ASP A 119 -9.82 7.35 9.19
CA ASP A 119 -10.01 5.90 9.22
C ASP A 119 -10.91 5.42 8.07
N CYS A 120 -11.89 6.24 7.66
CA CYS A 120 -12.67 6.01 6.44
C CYS A 120 -11.77 6.05 5.20
N ALA A 121 -10.97 7.12 5.04
CA ALA A 121 -10.07 7.27 3.89
C ALA A 121 -9.03 6.16 3.79
N LEU A 122 -8.46 5.72 4.92
CA LEU A 122 -7.54 4.58 4.94
C LEU A 122 -8.23 3.27 4.55
N ARG A 123 -9.48 3.04 4.97
CA ARG A 123 -10.26 1.86 4.58
C ARG A 123 -10.62 1.90 3.09
N ALA A 124 -11.07 3.03 2.58
CA ALA A 124 -11.40 3.25 1.17
C ALA A 124 -10.18 3.03 0.27
N LEU A 125 -9.02 3.57 0.65
CA LEU A 125 -7.76 3.32 -0.03
C LEU A 125 -7.36 1.84 0.08
N ALA A 126 -7.71 1.19 1.19
CA ALA A 126 -7.40 -0.21 1.42
C ALA A 126 -8.16 -1.16 0.50
N THR A 127 -9.46 -0.90 0.33
CA THR A 127 -10.41 -1.70 -0.48
C THR A 127 -10.43 -1.29 -1.95
N GLY A 128 -10.04 -0.04 -2.26
CA GLY A 128 -10.21 0.57 -3.57
C GLY A 128 -11.64 1.07 -3.83
N ASP A 129 -12.51 1.04 -2.81
CA ASP A 129 -13.87 1.56 -2.87
C ASP A 129 -13.88 2.98 -2.29
N LEU A 130 -14.09 3.98 -3.16
CA LEU A 130 -14.07 5.40 -2.81
C LEU A 130 -15.47 5.97 -2.61
N THR A 131 -16.52 5.14 -2.67
CA THR A 131 -17.93 5.58 -2.65
C THR A 131 -18.28 6.40 -1.40
N GLU A 132 -17.69 6.07 -0.25
CA GLU A 132 -17.89 6.81 1.01
C GLU A 132 -17.13 8.15 1.09
N LEU A 133 -16.18 8.40 0.18
CA LEU A 133 -15.37 9.63 0.13
C LEU A 133 -15.96 10.70 -0.80
N ASP A 134 -16.77 10.30 -1.79
CA ASP A 134 -17.40 11.20 -2.76
C ASP A 134 -18.61 11.99 -2.23
N GLY A 135 -18.90 11.89 -0.93
CA GLY A 135 -20.06 12.48 -0.25
C GLY A 135 -20.08 14.02 -0.12
N GLY A 136 -19.74 14.77 -1.17
CA GLY A 136 -19.74 16.24 -1.15
C GLY A 136 -19.88 17.00 -2.47
N ALA A 137 -20.11 16.35 -3.62
CA ALA A 137 -20.27 17.05 -4.91
C ALA A 137 -21.72 17.27 -5.37
N ASN A 138 -22.73 16.85 -4.60
CA ASN A 138 -24.15 17.12 -4.90
C ASN A 138 -24.90 17.47 -3.60
N GLY A 139 -25.12 18.76 -3.36
CA GLY A 139 -25.89 19.30 -2.24
C GLY A 139 -25.80 20.80 -2.17
#